data_AF-A0A662I5Z7-F1
#
_entry.id   AF-A0A662I5Z7-F1
#
_cell.length_a   1.000
_cell.length_b   1.000
_cell.length_c   1.000
_cell.angle_alpha   90.00
_cell.angle_beta   90.00
_cell.angle_gamma   90.00
#
_symmetry.space_group_name_H-M   'P 1'
#
loop_
_entity.id
_entity.type
_entity.pdbx_description
1 polymer ?
#
loop_
_entity_poly.entity_id
_entity_poly.type
_entity_poly.pdbx_seq_one_letter_code
_entity_poly.pdbx_strand_id
1 'polypeptide(L)'
;MGAELIWIPETNNRGISDYEVAILANRDKRIILTRDRDFMKSSLRKRARYGVIYIGEPIRKDNVDRLASNIIKTLKTIDERPFLVIVTSNTIELYRLKP
;
A
#
# COMPACT_ATOMS: atom_id res chain seq x y z
N MET A 1 16.23 -4.13 -9.25
CA MET A 1 15.01 -4.94 -9.38
C MET A 1 13.88 -4.16 -8.72
N GLY A 2 12.78 -3.93 -9.42
CA GLY A 2 11.69 -3.05 -8.95
C GLY A 2 10.74 -3.81 -8.02
N ALA A 3 10.31 -3.18 -6.93
CA ALA A 3 9.32 -3.77 -6.04
C ALA A 3 7.98 -3.94 -6.79
N GLU A 4 7.44 -5.16 -6.80
CA GLU A 4 6.17 -5.43 -7.46
C GLU A 4 4.99 -4.98 -6.59
N LEU A 5 4.05 -4.28 -7.22
CA LEU A 5 2.86 -3.73 -6.58
C LEU A 5 1.62 -4.54 -6.97
N ILE A 6 0.69 -4.65 -6.03
CA ILE A 6 -0.71 -5.00 -6.32
C ILE A 6 -1.61 -3.80 -6.00
N TRP A 7 -2.35 -3.31 -7.00
CA TRP A 7 -3.28 -2.19 -6.82
C TRP A 7 -4.66 -2.66 -6.39
N ILE A 8 -5.18 -2.05 -5.33
CA ILE A 8 -6.36 -2.47 -4.59
C ILE A 8 -7.20 -1.24 -4.25
N PRO A 9 -8.05 -0.75 -5.17
CA PRO A 9 -8.73 0.53 -5.00
C PRO A 9 -9.74 0.54 -3.85
N GLU A 10 -10.73 -0.36 -3.87
CA GLU A 10 -11.82 -0.46 -2.87
C GLU A 10 -12.33 -1.92 -2.79
N THR A 11 -12.71 -2.40 -1.59
CA THR A 11 -12.95 -3.83 -1.27
C THR A 11 -14.37 -4.30 -1.48
N ASN A 12 -15.31 -3.36 -1.53
CA ASN A 12 -16.70 -3.66 -1.79
C ASN A 12 -16.81 -4.27 -3.19
N ASN A 13 -17.16 -5.57 -3.28
CA ASN A 13 -17.48 -6.33 -4.51
C ASN A 13 -16.36 -7.13 -5.20
N ARG A 14 -15.26 -7.49 -4.51
CA ARG A 14 -14.22 -8.34 -5.14
C ARG A 14 -14.47 -9.85 -5.11
N GLY A 15 -15.42 -10.30 -4.29
CA GLY A 15 -15.61 -11.73 -4.01
C GLY A 15 -14.46 -12.38 -3.21
N ILE A 16 -13.49 -11.59 -2.74
CA ILE A 16 -12.37 -12.01 -1.88
C ILE A 16 -12.23 -11.03 -0.71
N SER A 17 -11.86 -11.54 0.45
CA SER A 17 -11.66 -10.75 1.67
C SER A 17 -10.30 -10.03 1.68
N ASP A 18 -10.17 -8.97 2.49
CA ASP A 18 -8.90 -8.28 2.73
C ASP A 18 -7.80 -9.20 3.25
N TYR A 19 -8.23 -10.22 4.00
CA TYR A 19 -7.37 -11.25 4.50
C TYR A 19 -6.76 -12.08 3.36
N GLU A 20 -7.59 -12.56 2.44
CA GLU A 20 -7.14 -13.33 1.28
C GLU A 20 -6.25 -12.50 0.36
N VAL A 21 -6.60 -11.23 0.18
CA VAL A 21 -5.77 -10.25 -0.52
C VAL A 21 -4.36 -10.16 0.08
N ALA A 22 -4.26 -10.02 1.41
CA ALA A 22 -2.97 -9.97 2.08
C ALA A 22 -2.17 -11.27 1.91
N ILE A 23 -2.85 -12.43 1.92
CA ILE A 23 -2.21 -13.72 1.65
C ILE A 23 -1.65 -13.79 0.23
N LEU A 24 -2.42 -13.38 -0.78
CA LEU A 24 -1.99 -13.37 -2.17
C LEU A 24 -0.80 -12.44 -2.39
N ALA A 25 -0.87 -11.21 -1.87
CA ALA A 25 0.23 -10.26 -1.92
C ALA A 25 1.51 -10.84 -1.30
N ASN A 26 1.40 -11.53 -0.15
CA ASN A 26 2.54 -12.19 0.47
C ASN A 26 3.10 -13.35 -0.34
N ARG A 27 2.23 -14.18 -0.92
CA ARG A 27 2.62 -15.33 -1.74
C ARG A 27 3.46 -14.87 -2.93
N ASP A 28 3.03 -13.77 -3.55
CA ASP A 28 3.65 -13.21 -4.75
C ASP A 28 4.75 -12.18 -4.42
N LYS A 29 5.06 -11.99 -3.12
CA LYS A 29 6.08 -11.04 -2.63
C LYS A 29 5.84 -9.59 -3.05
N ARG A 30 4.58 -9.16 -3.06
CA ARG A 30 4.13 -7.84 -3.53
C ARG A 30 3.72 -6.91 -2.40
N ILE A 31 3.97 -5.63 -2.60
CA ILE A 31 3.46 -4.55 -1.74
C ILE A 31 2.03 -4.23 -2.16
N ILE A 32 1.15 -4.05 -1.17
CA ILE A 32 -0.25 -3.67 -1.41
C ILE A 32 -0.33 -2.15 -1.58
N LEU A 33 -0.77 -1.65 -2.73
CA LEU A 33 -1.13 -0.25 -2.92
C LEU A 33 -2.66 -0.13 -2.82
N THR A 34 -3.18 0.70 -1.93
CA THR A 34 -4.63 0.73 -1.64
C THR A 34 -5.14 2.09 -1.19
N ARG A 35 -6.44 2.33 -1.34
CA ARG A 35 -7.18 3.41 -0.66
C ARG A 35 -8.14 2.89 0.41
N ASP A 36 -8.17 1.59 0.62
CA ASP A 36 -9.06 1.01 1.61
C ASP A 36 -8.48 1.17 3.02
N ARG A 37 -9.22 1.89 3.87
CA ARG A 37 -8.88 2.15 5.27
C ARG A 37 -8.77 0.88 6.10
N ASP A 38 -9.34 -0.24 5.66
CA ASP A 38 -9.27 -1.50 6.41
C ASP A 38 -7.84 -2.01 6.48
N PHE A 39 -7.01 -1.75 5.46
CA PHE A 39 -5.56 -2.02 5.51
C PHE A 39 -4.80 -1.12 6.48
N MET A 40 -5.43 -0.08 7.04
CA MET A 40 -4.89 0.68 8.16
C MET A 40 -5.20 0.01 9.51
N LYS A 41 -6.07 -1.01 9.59
CA LYS A 41 -6.33 -1.73 10.84
C LYS A 41 -5.13 -2.59 11.22
N SER A 42 -4.77 -2.59 12.51
CA SER A 42 -3.61 -3.34 13.04
C SER A 42 -3.63 -4.83 12.66
N SER A 43 -4.82 -5.44 12.63
CA SER A 43 -5.03 -6.84 12.27
C SER A 43 -4.64 -7.17 10.82
N LEU A 44 -4.88 -6.25 9.88
CA LEU A 44 -4.55 -6.42 8.47
C LEU A 44 -3.11 -5.99 8.17
N ARG A 45 -2.63 -4.90 8.80
CA ARG A 45 -1.24 -4.45 8.66
C ARG A 45 -0.22 -5.52 9.03
N LYS A 46 -0.43 -6.23 10.15
CA LYS A 46 0.46 -7.32 10.59
C LYS A 46 0.50 -8.49 9.60
N ARG A 47 -0.50 -8.61 8.72
CA ARG A 47 -0.57 -9.69 7.74
C ARG A 47 0.11 -9.33 6.43
N ALA A 48 0.28 -8.06 6.08
CA ALA A 48 0.98 -7.65 4.87
C ALA A 48 2.50 -7.66 5.08
N ARG A 49 3.14 -8.81 4.87
CA ARG A 49 4.57 -9.09 5.16
C ARG A 49 5.56 -8.32 4.29
N TYR A 50 5.10 -7.81 3.14
CA TYR A 50 5.91 -7.00 2.23
C TYR A 50 5.57 -5.52 2.30
N GLY A 51 4.55 -5.14 3.08
CA GLY A 51 4.15 -3.76 3.30
C GLY A 51 2.87 -3.34 2.59
N VAL A 52 2.43 -2.13 2.93
CA VAL A 52 1.22 -1.49 2.44
C VAL A 52 1.54 -0.04 2.12
N ILE A 53 1.17 0.43 0.94
CA ILE A 53 1.12 1.84 0.58
C ILE A 53 -0.36 2.24 0.54
N TYR A 54 -0.76 3.07 1.50
CA TYR A 54 -2.09 3.64 1.60
C TYR A 54 -2.10 5.04 0.99
N ILE A 55 -2.99 5.29 0.03
CA ILE A 55 -3.20 6.63 -0.54
C ILE A 55 -4.19 7.37 0.38
N GLY A 56 -3.69 8.38 1.09
CA GLY A 56 -4.40 9.08 2.17
C GLY A 56 -5.41 10.14 1.73
N GLU A 57 -5.54 10.39 0.42
CA GLU A 57 -6.43 11.40 -0.13
C GLU A 57 -7.16 10.89 -1.40
N PRO A 58 -8.28 11.52 -1.79
CA PRO A 58 -8.92 11.21 -3.07
C PRO A 58 -7.98 11.46 -4.25
N ILE A 59 -8.00 10.56 -5.24
CA ILE A 59 -7.24 10.72 -6.48
C ILE A 59 -8.08 11.62 -7.40
N ARG A 60 -7.47 12.72 -7.85
CA ARG A 60 -8.08 13.77 -8.68
C ARG A 60 -7.10 14.19 -9.77
N LYS A 61 -7.61 14.88 -10.80
CA LYS A 61 -6.80 15.32 -11.94
C LYS A 61 -5.66 16.26 -11.54
N ASP A 62 -5.88 17.09 -10.53
CA ASP A 62 -4.92 18.08 -10.03
C ASP A 62 -3.84 17.50 -9.10
N ASN A 63 -4.02 16.28 -8.58
CA ASN A 63 -3.06 15.67 -7.65
C ASN A 63 -2.44 14.34 -8.12
N VAL A 64 -2.96 13.73 -9.18
CA VAL A 64 -2.54 12.39 -9.65
C VAL A 64 -1.03 12.31 -9.93
N ASP A 65 -0.46 13.33 -10.56
CA ASP A 65 0.98 13.33 -10.91
C ASP A 65 1.86 13.38 -9.65
N ARG A 66 1.43 14.17 -8.65
CA ARG A 66 2.15 14.29 -7.37
C ARG A 66 2.04 13.01 -6.57
N LEU A 67 0.86 12.38 -6.54
CA LEU A 67 0.65 11.06 -5.93
C LEU A 67 1.52 9.99 -6.59
N ALA A 68 1.52 9.92 -7.92
CA ALA A 68 2.34 8.96 -8.66
C ALA A 68 3.84 9.17 -8.39
N SER A 69 4.31 10.42 -8.40
CA SER A 69 5.70 10.75 -8.07
C SER A 69 6.07 10.31 -6.66
N ASN A 70 5.19 10.54 -5.69
CA ASN A 70 5.42 10.14 -4.30
C ASN A 70 5.41 8.61 -4.13
N ILE A 71 4.51 7.89 -4.80
CA ILE A 71 4.50 6.42 -4.82
C ILE A 71 5.82 5.88 -5.40
N ILE A 72 6.31 6.44 -6.51
CA ILE A 72 7.58 6.03 -7.12
C ILE A 72 8.75 6.30 -6.16
N LYS A 73 8.78 7.47 -5.51
CA LYS A 73 9.81 7.80 -4.50
C LYS A 73 9.76 6.83 -3.34
N THR A 74 8.57 6.49 -2.85
CA THR A 74 8.37 5.45 -1.85
C THR A 74 9.01 4.15 -2.31
N LEU A 75 8.61 3.59 -3.46
CA LEU A 75 9.12 2.31 -3.96
C LEU A 75 10.65 2.25 -4.13
N LYS A 76 11.29 3.40 -4.40
CA LYS A 76 12.77 3.50 -4.46
C LYS A 76 13.42 3.54 -3.07
N THR A 77 12.68 3.96 -2.05
CA THR A 77 13.15 4.17 -0.68
C THR A 77 12.88 2.98 0.22
N ILE A 78 11.73 2.31 0.04
CA ILE A 78 11.43 1.07 0.76
C ILE A 78 12.23 -0.09 0.16
N ASP A 79 13.13 -0.62 0.97
CA ASP A 79 13.87 -1.86 0.73
C ASP A 79 12.94 -3.09 0.95
N GLU A 80 13.45 -4.33 0.93
CA GLU A 80 12.71 -5.58 1.22
C GLU A 80 12.06 -5.67 2.62
N ARG A 81 12.04 -4.55 3.37
CA ARG A 81 11.49 -4.46 4.73
C ARG A 81 10.01 -4.03 4.68
N PRO A 82 9.14 -4.60 5.55
CA PRO A 82 7.74 -4.24 5.56
C PRO A 82 7.51 -2.86 6.18
N PHE A 83 6.99 -1.94 5.38
CA PHE A 83 6.51 -0.63 5.83
C PHE A 83 5.02 -0.48 5.59
N LEU A 84 4.35 0.24 6.50
CA LEU A 84 3.14 0.98 6.17
C LEU A 84 3.60 2.36 5.69
N VAL A 85 3.21 2.71 4.47
CA VAL A 85 3.45 4.02 3.90
C VAL A 85 2.12 4.71 3.69
N ILE A 86 1.99 5.94 4.18
CA ILE A 86 0.84 6.79 3.86
C ILE A 86 1.32 7.85 2.87
N VAL A 87 0.68 7.90 1.71
CA VAL A 87 1.05 8.82 0.63
C VAL A 87 -0.09 9.79 0.37
N THR A 88 0.22 11.08 0.39
CA THR A 88 -0.62 12.16 -0.12
C THR A 88 0.14 12.92 -1.20
N SER A 89 -0.48 13.91 -1.85
CA SER A 89 0.21 14.78 -2.81
C SER A 89 1.31 15.63 -2.19
N ASN A 90 1.27 15.84 -0.87
CA ASN A 90 2.19 16.72 -0.16
C ASN A 90 3.12 15.98 0.82
N THR A 91 2.76 14.76 1.24
CA THR A 91 3.48 14.03 2.29
C THR A 91 3.71 12.56 1.92
N ILE A 92 4.80 12.02 2.45
CA ILE A 92 5.10 10.58 2.51
C ILE A 92 5.43 10.27 3.96
N GLU A 93 4.60 9.47 4.60
CA GLU A 93 4.81 9.03 5.98
C GLU A 93 5.18 7.55 6.00
N LEU A 94 6.24 7.21 6.73
CA LEU A 94 6.84 5.87 6.75
C LEU A 94 6.76 5.28 8.16
N TYR A 95 6.04 4.19 8.31
CA TYR A 95 5.92 3.45 9.56
C TYR A 95 6.46 2.04 9.38
N ARG A 96 7.50 1.68 10.12
CA ARG A 96 8.04 0.32 10.07
C ARG A 96 7.02 -0.64 10.69
N LEU A 97 6.62 -1.67 9.93
CA LEU A 97 5.83 -2.75 10.49
C LEU A 97 6.80 -3.62 11.31
N LYS A 98 6.49 -3.80 12.61
CA LYS A 98 7.26 -4.74 13.43
C LYS A 98 7.09 -6.15 12.85
N PRO A 99 8.17 -6.94 12.76
CA PRO A 99 8.10 -8.34 12.36
C PRO A 99 7.19 -9.14 13.30
#